data_AF-A0A7J5U0L0-F1
#
_entry.id   AF-A0A7J5U0L0-F1
#
_cell.length_a   1.000
_cell.length_b   1.000
_cell.length_c   1.000
_cell.angle_alpha   90.00
_cell.angle_beta   90.00
_cell.angle_gamma   90.00
#
_symmetry.space_group_name_H-M   'P 1'
#
loop_
_entity.id
_entity.type
_entity.pdbx_description
1 polymer ?
#
loop_
_entity_poly.entity_id
_entity_poly.type
_entity_poly.pdbx_seq_one_letter_code
_entity_poly.pdbx_strand_id
1 'polypeptide(L)'
;MLLAMSREKAQAAWEKIVRTGFTNYNQLSPDQKIWFNIEPLTTEGIIDHYLNHGAEHNQDTLAALKALGFPDIAKQMHSINTLFRDGKPPEDIDERNEEWNSWCDEHEEFLNEIDDKFWIKCADVEKALMDHIDRTGIGID
;
A
#
# COMPACT_ATOMS: atom_id res chain seq x y z
N MET A 1 -20.77 23.85 5.17
CA MET A 1 -20.23 22.81 4.28
C MET A 1 -18.74 22.77 4.53
N LEU A 2 -18.24 21.78 5.28
CA LEU A 2 -16.79 21.57 5.38
C LEU A 2 -16.31 21.21 3.97
N LEU A 3 -15.30 21.91 3.47
CA LEU A 3 -14.70 21.56 2.18
C LEU A 3 -14.08 20.17 2.34
N ALA A 4 -14.46 19.23 1.46
CA ALA A 4 -13.78 17.94 1.37
C ALA A 4 -12.26 18.17 1.24
N MET A 5 -11.49 17.32 1.90
CA MET A 5 -10.04 17.43 1.85
C MET A 5 -9.52 16.82 0.55
N SER A 6 -8.52 17.48 -0.01
CA SER A 6 -7.87 17.11 -1.27
C SER A 6 -6.42 16.74 -0.96
N ARG A 7 -5.80 15.89 -1.79
CA ARG A 7 -4.37 15.54 -1.65
C ARG A 7 -3.49 16.79 -1.54
N GLU A 8 -3.77 17.81 -2.35
CA GLU A 8 -3.07 19.10 -2.32
C GLU A 8 -3.11 19.78 -0.95
N LYS A 9 -4.25 19.73 -0.25
CA LYS A 9 -4.38 20.30 1.10
C LYS A 9 -3.70 19.43 2.16
N ALA A 10 -3.71 18.12 1.94
CA ALA A 10 -3.13 17.12 2.83
C ALA A 10 -1.61 16.98 2.66
N GLN A 11 -1.02 17.57 1.61
CA GLN A 11 0.38 17.38 1.21
C GLN A 11 1.39 17.63 2.35
N ALA A 12 1.21 18.69 3.14
CA ALA A 12 2.13 18.99 4.25
C ALA A 12 2.11 17.88 5.34
N ALA A 13 0.92 17.40 5.68
CA ALA A 13 0.74 16.29 6.60
C ALA A 13 1.33 14.99 6.01
N TRP A 14 1.11 14.75 4.72
CA TRP A 14 1.67 13.61 4.01
C TRP A 14 3.20 13.58 4.07
N GLU A 15 3.87 14.68 3.72
CA GLU A 15 5.34 14.78 3.76
C GLU A 15 5.91 14.52 5.16
N LYS A 16 5.19 14.92 6.21
CA LYS A 16 5.55 14.64 7.60
C LYS A 16 5.39 13.16 7.93
N ILE A 17 4.29 12.54 7.52
CA ILE A 17 4.06 11.09 7.68
C ILE A 17 5.13 10.30 6.93
N VAL A 18 5.42 10.64 5.68
CA VAL A 18 6.46 9.99 4.87
C VAL A 18 7.82 10.08 5.55
N ARG A 19 8.23 11.29 5.96
CA ARG A 19 9.50 11.49 6.66
C ARG A 19 9.59 10.67 7.95
N THR A 20 8.52 10.65 8.74
CA THR A 20 8.47 9.85 9.97
C THR A 20 8.48 8.35 9.66
N GLY A 21 7.73 7.89 8.66
CA GLY A 21 7.66 6.48 8.26
C GLY A 21 9.01 5.92 7.85
N PHE A 22 9.74 6.62 6.98
CA PHE A 22 11.08 6.21 6.56
C PHE A 22 12.14 6.32 7.66
N THR A 23 11.97 7.23 8.62
CA THR A 23 12.93 7.37 9.73
C THR A 23 12.67 6.35 10.85
N ASN A 24 11.40 6.19 11.24
CA ASN A 24 10.95 5.29 12.29
C ASN A 24 9.45 5.03 12.17
N TYR A 25 9.10 4.03 11.35
CA TYR A 25 7.73 3.60 11.10
C TYR A 25 6.88 3.34 12.37
N ASN A 26 7.52 2.94 13.48
CA ASN A 26 6.81 2.69 14.74
C ASN A 26 6.34 3.97 15.45
N GLN A 27 6.78 5.15 15.02
CA GLN A 27 6.26 6.44 15.50
C GLN A 27 4.96 6.87 14.81
N LEU A 28 4.59 6.21 13.72
CA LEU A 28 3.31 6.48 13.06
C LEU A 28 2.15 5.96 13.90
N SER A 29 1.10 6.76 14.02
CA SER A 29 -0.19 6.31 14.57
C SER A 29 -0.84 5.26 13.65
N PRO A 30 -1.82 4.48 14.15
CA PRO A 30 -2.52 3.51 13.31
C PRO A 30 -3.13 4.11 12.02
N ASP A 31 -3.73 5.29 12.10
CA ASP A 31 -4.33 5.98 10.95
C ASP A 31 -3.24 6.50 9.98
N GLN A 32 -2.09 6.96 10.51
CA GLN A 32 -0.95 7.36 9.68
C GLN A 32 -0.33 6.17 8.95
N LYS A 33 -0.30 4.98 9.58
CA LYS A 33 0.17 3.74 8.93
C LYS A 33 -0.76 3.32 7.79
N ILE A 34 -2.07 3.48 7.96
CA ILE A 34 -3.04 3.24 6.86
C ILE A 34 -2.70 4.15 5.69
N TRP A 35 -2.51 5.46 5.93
CA TRP A 35 -2.18 6.38 4.85
C TRP A 35 -0.82 6.06 4.23
N PHE A 36 0.22 5.87 5.04
CA PHE A 36 1.58 5.55 4.59
C PHE A 36 1.64 4.32 3.69
N ASN A 37 0.89 3.27 4.00
CA ASN A 37 0.91 2.03 3.23
C ASN A 37 -0.02 2.03 2.00
N ILE A 38 -1.12 2.78 2.03
CA ILE A 38 -2.12 2.74 0.95
C ILE A 38 -1.87 3.82 -0.11
N GLU A 39 -1.32 4.99 0.25
CA GLU A 39 -1.02 6.04 -0.72
C GLU A 39 -0.19 5.52 -1.90
N PRO A 40 0.94 4.81 -1.70
CA PRO A 40 1.78 4.35 -2.80
C PRO A 40 1.07 3.35 -3.70
N LEU A 41 0.23 2.46 -3.14
CA LEU A 41 -0.58 1.54 -3.95
C LEU A 41 -1.48 2.30 -4.93
N THR A 42 -2.09 3.41 -4.50
CA THR A 42 -3.00 4.18 -5.36
C THR A 42 -2.30 4.99 -6.44
N THR A 43 -1.00 5.25 -6.29
CA THR A 43 -0.21 6.07 -7.22
C THR A 43 0.74 5.26 -8.10
N GLU A 44 1.22 4.12 -7.61
CA GLU A 44 2.27 3.30 -8.23
C GLU A 44 1.74 1.90 -8.60
N GLY A 45 0.92 1.30 -7.74
CA GLY A 45 0.28 0.01 -8.00
C GLY A 45 0.80 -1.13 -7.12
N ILE A 46 0.25 -2.33 -7.32
CA ILE A 46 0.59 -3.49 -6.49
C ILE A 46 1.97 -4.02 -6.81
N ILE A 47 2.37 -4.04 -8.08
CA ILE A 47 3.68 -4.59 -8.47
C ILE A 47 4.82 -3.73 -7.91
N ASP A 48 4.71 -2.41 -8.00
CA ASP A 48 5.69 -1.47 -7.44
C ASP A 48 5.85 -1.60 -5.92
N HIS A 49 4.77 -1.96 -5.20
CA HIS A 49 4.84 -2.26 -3.77
C HIS A 49 5.80 -3.40 -3.43
N TYR A 50 5.92 -4.40 -4.31
CA TYR A 50 6.87 -5.50 -4.11
C TYR A 50 8.28 -5.16 -4.60
N LEU A 51 8.43 -4.37 -5.67
CA LEU A 51 9.73 -4.11 -6.29
C LEU A 51 10.51 -2.96 -5.63
N ASN A 52 9.80 -1.92 -5.17
CA ASN A 52 10.41 -0.66 -4.78
C ASN A 52 10.35 -0.44 -3.26
N HIS A 53 9.15 -0.34 -2.70
CA HIS A 53 8.94 -0.05 -1.29
C HIS A 53 7.52 -0.45 -0.85
N GLY A 54 7.33 -0.68 0.44
CA GLY A 54 6.04 -1.05 1.04
C GLY A 54 5.95 -2.51 1.46
N ALA A 55 6.60 -3.44 0.75
CA ALA A 55 6.63 -4.85 1.12
C ALA A 55 7.32 -5.13 2.46
N GLU A 56 8.21 -4.26 2.93
CA GLU A 56 8.75 -4.27 4.30
C GLU A 56 7.66 -4.09 5.39
N HIS A 57 6.51 -3.54 5.01
CA HIS A 57 5.32 -3.35 5.85
C HIS A 57 4.09 -4.05 5.25
N ASN A 58 4.30 -5.14 4.50
CA ASN A 58 3.25 -5.83 3.76
C ASN A 58 2.06 -6.26 4.64
N GLN A 59 2.32 -6.76 5.86
CA GLN A 59 1.24 -7.17 6.77
C GLN A 59 0.34 -5.99 7.17
N ASP A 60 0.93 -4.82 7.43
CA ASP A 60 0.19 -3.61 7.75
C ASP A 60 -0.59 -3.09 6.53
N THR A 61 -0.03 -3.24 5.32
CA THR A 61 -0.72 -2.92 4.06
C THR A 61 -1.96 -3.80 3.86
N LEU A 62 -1.83 -5.12 4.05
CA LEU A 62 -2.96 -6.04 3.99
C LEU A 62 -4.04 -5.72 5.03
N ALA A 63 -3.64 -5.31 6.24
CA ALA A 63 -4.56 -4.91 7.29
C ALA A 63 -5.27 -3.59 6.95
N ALA A 64 -4.55 -2.62 6.38
CA ALA A 64 -5.09 -1.33 5.95
C ALA A 64 -6.13 -1.51 4.83
N LEU A 65 -5.86 -2.32 3.81
CA LEU A 65 -6.83 -2.64 2.76
C LEU A 65 -8.11 -3.24 3.35
N LYS A 66 -8.00 -4.17 4.30
CA LYS A 66 -9.18 -4.74 4.98
C LYS A 66 -9.93 -3.69 5.80
N ALA A 67 -9.22 -2.80 6.49
CA ALA A 67 -9.81 -1.73 7.28
C ALA A 67 -10.56 -0.70 6.40
N LEU A 68 -10.08 -0.47 5.18
CA LEU A 68 -10.72 0.40 4.18
C LEU A 68 -11.84 -0.30 3.39
N GLY A 69 -12.08 -1.59 3.62
CA GLY A 69 -13.17 -2.33 2.99
C GLY A 69 -12.81 -3.07 1.70
N PHE A 70 -11.51 -3.34 1.46
CA PHE A 70 -10.99 -4.04 0.28
C PHE A 70 -10.32 -5.38 0.63
N PRO A 71 -11.04 -6.33 1.27
CA PRO A 71 -10.48 -7.64 1.61
C PRO A 71 -10.15 -8.48 0.36
N ASP A 72 -10.78 -8.19 -0.78
CA ASP A 72 -10.50 -8.79 -2.08
C ASP A 72 -9.12 -8.40 -2.62
N ILE A 73 -8.76 -7.11 -2.56
CA ILE A 73 -7.42 -6.63 -2.95
C ILE A 73 -6.37 -7.21 -1.99
N ALA A 74 -6.65 -7.21 -0.68
CA ALA A 74 -5.77 -7.84 0.29
C ALA A 74 -5.56 -9.33 0.02
N LYS A 75 -6.59 -10.04 -0.47
CA LYS A 75 -6.48 -11.44 -0.86
C LYS A 75 -5.59 -11.62 -2.10
N GLN A 76 -5.67 -10.72 -3.08
CA GLN A 76 -4.81 -10.77 -4.27
C GLN A 76 -3.33 -10.59 -3.91
N MET A 77 -3.01 -9.56 -3.12
CA MET A 77 -1.65 -9.36 -2.59
C MET A 77 -1.21 -10.57 -1.77
N HIS A 78 -2.09 -11.14 -0.94
CA HIS A 78 -1.76 -12.37 -0.22
C HIS A 78 -1.44 -13.54 -1.17
N SER A 79 -2.10 -13.66 -2.31
CA SER A 79 -1.75 -14.67 -3.32
C SER A 79 -0.35 -14.44 -3.91
N ILE A 80 0.07 -13.19 -4.15
CA ILE A 80 1.47 -12.89 -4.52
C ILE A 80 2.42 -13.33 -3.41
N ASN A 81 2.08 -13.04 -2.15
CA ASN A 81 2.94 -13.44 -1.03
C ASN A 81 3.23 -14.94 -1.01
N THR A 82 2.31 -15.79 -1.48
CA THR A 82 2.50 -17.25 -1.51
C THR A 82 3.57 -17.73 -2.49
N LEU A 83 4.02 -16.85 -3.41
CA LEU A 83 5.12 -17.12 -4.33
C LEU A 83 6.50 -16.90 -3.68
N PHE A 84 6.56 -16.11 -2.60
CA PHE A 84 7.75 -15.97 -1.79
C PHE A 84 7.90 -17.13 -0.81
N ARG A 85 9.14 -17.38 -0.39
CA ARG A 85 9.51 -18.34 0.64
C ARG A 85 8.73 -18.04 1.91
N ASP A 86 8.24 -19.11 2.53
CA ASP A 86 7.41 -19.05 3.74
C ASP A 86 6.12 -18.22 3.58
N GLY A 87 5.72 -17.87 2.36
CA GLY A 87 4.52 -17.09 2.08
C GLY A 87 4.62 -15.63 2.52
N LYS A 88 5.82 -15.08 2.64
CA LYS A 88 6.08 -13.69 3.06
C LYS A 88 7.18 -13.06 2.19
N PRO A 89 6.97 -11.86 1.63
CA PRO A 89 8.06 -11.13 0.98
C PRO A 89 9.16 -10.77 2.00
N PRO A 90 10.45 -10.91 1.65
CA PRO A 90 11.54 -10.39 2.46
C PRO A 90 11.40 -8.88 2.73
N GLU A 91 11.80 -8.45 3.92
CA GLU A 91 11.78 -7.02 4.28
C GLU A 91 12.94 -6.28 3.60
N ASP A 92 14.10 -6.94 3.47
CA ASP A 92 15.22 -6.44 2.69
C ASP A 92 14.89 -6.43 1.19
N ILE A 93 15.19 -5.31 0.53
CA ILE A 93 14.84 -5.10 -0.88
C ILE A 93 15.68 -5.96 -1.82
N ASP A 94 16.95 -6.20 -1.53
CA ASP A 94 17.83 -6.98 -2.39
C ASP A 94 17.43 -8.46 -2.32
N GLU A 95 17.18 -8.99 -1.12
CA GLU A 95 16.66 -10.33 -0.93
C GLU A 95 15.30 -10.53 -1.61
N ARG A 96 14.40 -9.55 -1.47
CA ARG A 96 13.06 -9.60 -2.08
C ARG A 96 13.13 -9.59 -3.60
N ASN A 97 13.97 -8.75 -4.18
CA ASN A 97 14.11 -8.65 -5.64
C ASN A 97 14.85 -9.85 -6.23
N GLU A 98 15.83 -10.41 -5.53
CA GLU A 98 16.45 -11.69 -5.92
C GLU A 98 15.40 -12.80 -6.00
N GLU A 99 14.54 -12.90 -4.99
CA GLU A 99 13.48 -13.90 -4.98
C GLU A 99 12.41 -13.63 -6.04
N TRP A 100 11.92 -12.39 -6.17
CA TRP A 100 10.96 -11.99 -7.20
C TRP A 100 11.43 -12.38 -8.60
N ASN A 101 12.68 -12.04 -8.95
CA ASN A 101 13.28 -12.33 -10.24
C ASN A 101 13.41 -13.82 -10.53
N SER A 102 13.37 -14.69 -9.51
CA SER A 102 13.48 -16.13 -9.70
C SER A 102 12.21 -16.78 -10.26
N TRP A 103 11.05 -16.11 -10.15
CA TRP A 103 9.75 -16.68 -10.53
C TRP A 103 8.82 -15.72 -11.28
N CYS A 104 9.11 -14.42 -11.35
CA CYS A 104 8.20 -13.43 -11.95
C CYS A 104 7.84 -13.73 -13.41
N ASP A 105 8.80 -14.19 -14.21
CA ASP A 105 8.57 -14.52 -15.62
C ASP A 105 7.66 -15.74 -15.78
N GLU A 106 7.74 -16.72 -14.88
CA GLU A 106 6.88 -17.91 -14.88
C GLU A 106 5.44 -17.58 -14.45
N HIS A 107 5.25 -16.46 -13.75
CA HIS A 107 3.97 -16.01 -13.21
C HIS A 107 3.47 -14.69 -13.83
N GLU A 108 4.04 -14.26 -14.97
CA GLU A 108 3.73 -12.98 -15.62
C GLU A 108 2.21 -12.79 -15.83
N GLU A 109 1.52 -13.78 -16.41
CA GLU A 109 0.07 -13.70 -16.64
C GLU A 109 -0.73 -13.51 -15.35
N PHE A 110 -0.33 -14.19 -14.28
CA PHE A 110 -0.97 -14.08 -12.96
C PHE A 110 -0.74 -12.70 -12.32
N LEU A 111 0.47 -12.16 -12.43
CA LEU A 111 0.82 -10.84 -11.92
C LEU A 111 0.05 -9.74 -12.67
N ASN A 112 0.01 -9.83 -14.00
CA ASN A 112 -0.74 -8.90 -14.85
C ASN A 112 -2.25 -8.95 -14.52
N GLU A 113 -2.82 -10.13 -14.32
CA GLU A 113 -4.23 -10.27 -13.94
C GLU A 113 -4.54 -9.61 -12.58
N ILE A 114 -3.62 -9.70 -11.61
CA ILE A 114 -3.78 -9.02 -10.32
C ILE A 114 -3.71 -7.50 -10.50
N ASP A 115 -2.73 -7.00 -11.24
CA ASP A 115 -2.53 -5.57 -11.43
C ASP A 115 -3.72 -4.95 -12.18
N ASP A 116 -4.21 -5.59 -13.24
CA ASP A 116 -5.41 -5.16 -13.98
C ASP A 116 -6.64 -5.06 -13.07
N LYS A 117 -6.85 -6.07 -12.22
CA LYS A 117 -7.97 -6.09 -11.27
C LYS A 117 -7.85 -4.99 -10.21
N PHE A 118 -6.62 -4.67 -9.78
CA PHE A 118 -6.37 -3.56 -8.87
C PHE A 118 -6.70 -2.24 -9.53
N TRP A 119 -6.22 -1.98 -10.75
CA TRP A 119 -6.46 -0.72 -11.45
C TRP A 119 -7.93 -0.44 -11.72
N ILE A 120 -8.76 -1.47 -11.94
CA ILE A 120 -10.22 -1.34 -12.01
C ILE A 120 -10.83 -0.75 -10.71
N LYS A 121 -10.22 -1.05 -9.56
CA LYS A 121 -10.69 -0.65 -8.22
C LYS A 121 -9.90 0.51 -7.61
N CYS A 122 -8.81 0.95 -8.25
CA CYS A 122 -7.86 1.90 -7.66
C CYS A 122 -8.55 3.23 -7.27
N ALA A 123 -9.46 3.74 -8.10
CA ALA A 123 -10.24 4.92 -7.77
C ALA A 123 -11.13 4.76 -6.53
N ASP A 124 -11.67 3.57 -6.27
CA ASP A 124 -12.45 3.28 -5.06
C ASP A 124 -11.55 3.23 -3.82
N VAL A 125 -10.35 2.64 -3.95
CA VAL A 125 -9.34 2.60 -2.87
C VAL A 125 -8.88 4.01 -2.52
N GLU A 126 -8.55 4.81 -3.53
CA GLU A 126 -8.20 6.23 -3.35
C GLU A 126 -9.32 6.99 -2.65
N LYS A 127 -10.56 6.84 -3.11
CA LYS A 127 -11.71 7.49 -2.47
C LYS A 127 -11.84 7.08 -1.00
N ALA A 128 -11.72 5.79 -0.69
CA ALA A 128 -11.81 5.30 0.69
C ALA A 128 -10.67 5.81 1.57
N LEU A 129 -9.46 5.94 1.02
CA LEU A 129 -8.33 6.55 1.70
C LEU A 129 -8.60 8.04 2.00
N MET A 130 -9.08 8.81 1.02
CA MET A 130 -9.45 10.22 1.24
C MET A 130 -10.56 10.36 2.28
N ASP A 131 -11.62 9.56 2.21
CA ASP A 131 -12.68 9.53 3.22
C ASP A 131 -12.13 9.18 4.62
N HIS A 132 -11.13 8.30 4.70
CA HIS A 132 -10.45 7.98 5.95
C HIS A 132 -9.67 9.17 6.49
N ILE A 133 -8.88 9.85 5.65
CA ILE A 133 -8.10 11.05 6.00
C ILE A 133 -9.01 12.17 6.52
N ASP A 134 -10.11 12.43 5.82
CA ASP A 134 -11.11 13.45 6.19
C ASP A 134 -11.75 13.13 7.55
N ARG A 135 -12.11 11.87 7.77
CA ARG A 135 -12.79 11.41 8.99
C ARG A 135 -11.89 11.46 10.23
N THR A 136 -10.61 11.11 10.08
CA THR A 136 -9.66 11.04 11.20
C THR A 136 -8.97 12.39 11.45
N GLY A 137 -8.97 13.28 10.46
CA GLY A 137 -8.30 14.58 10.54
C GLY A 137 -6.79 14.49 10.43
N ILE A 138 -6.22 13.33 10.07
CA ILE A 138 -4.77 13.12 9.94
C ILE A 138 -4.12 13.95 8.83
N GLY A 139 -4.93 14.47 7.90
CA GLY A 139 -4.49 15.38 6.83
C GLY A 139 -4.42 16.85 7.24
N ILE A 140 -4.76 17.19 8.48
CA ILE A 140 -4.69 18.57 9.00
C ILE A 140 -3.38 18.70 9.79
N ASP A 141 -2.45 19.53 9.30
CA ASP A 141 -1.23 19.92 10.02
C ASP A 141 -1.40 21.28 10.71
#